data_AF-A0AAW0Q4X5-F1
#
_entry.id   AF-A0AAW0Q4X5-F1
#
_cell.length_a   1.000
_cell.length_b   1.000
_cell.length_c   1.000
_cell.angle_alpha   90.00
_cell.angle_beta   90.00
_cell.angle_gamma   90.00
#
_symmetry.space_group_name_H-M   'P 1'
#
loop_
_entity.id
_entity.type
_entity.pdbx_description
1 polymer ?
#
loop_
_entity_poly.entity_id
_entity_poly.type
_entity_poly.pdbx_seq_one_letter_code
_entity_poly.pdbx_strand_id
1 'polypeptide(L)'
;MSSKPISILITGANRGLGLEMVKQMIETQRPLSVLFACCRDPDGPRAEEFISLLRAAAKDSGTPGMSLRKAAVINISTLLSSNEVAKGTYSRFPDLPYRVSKAALNMMSVCASVELQKDEILCMLLHPGWVRTDMGGPEGELGADESVEGMLK
;
A
#
# COMPACT_ATOMS: atom_id res chain seq x y z
N MET A 1 18.77 -22.74 3.50
CA MET A 1 18.28 -21.83 4.54
C MET A 1 16.84 -21.48 4.20
N SER A 2 15.87 -22.03 4.94
CA SER A 2 14.46 -21.71 4.73
C SER A 2 14.22 -20.29 5.17
N SER A 3 14.11 -19.37 4.22
CA SER A 3 13.80 -17.97 4.46
C SER A 3 12.43 -17.84 5.13
N LYS A 4 12.42 -17.13 6.25
CA LYS A 4 11.24 -16.90 7.08
C LYS A 4 10.14 -16.12 6.35
N PRO A 5 8.88 -16.28 6.77
CA PRO A 5 7.73 -15.66 6.14
C PRO A 5 7.79 -14.14 6.13
N ILE A 6 7.54 -13.57 4.94
CA ILE A 6 7.33 -12.13 4.71
C ILE A 6 5.81 -11.88 4.66
N SER A 7 5.31 -10.89 5.42
CA SER A 7 3.90 -10.47 5.39
C SER A 7 3.71 -9.09 4.76
N ILE A 8 3.07 -9.06 3.59
CA ILE A 8 2.82 -7.83 2.82
C ILE A 8 1.31 -7.68 2.59
N LEU A 9 0.77 -6.53 2.96
CA LEU A 9 -0.61 -6.13 2.66
C LEU A 9 -0.64 -5.20 1.46
N ILE A 10 -1.38 -5.60 0.41
CA ILE A 10 -1.70 -4.76 -0.75
C ILE A 10 -3.22 -4.57 -0.81
N THR A 11 -3.67 -3.32 -0.74
CA THR A 11 -5.10 -2.97 -0.88
C THR A 11 -5.48 -2.83 -2.36
N GLY A 12 -6.74 -3.14 -2.72
CA GLY A 12 -7.21 -3.00 -4.11
C GLY A 12 -6.55 -3.94 -5.13
N ALA A 13 -6.12 -5.14 -4.71
CA ALA A 13 -5.32 -6.05 -5.52
C ALA A 13 -6.06 -6.89 -6.58
N ASN A 14 -7.36 -6.67 -6.78
CA ASN A 14 -8.17 -7.46 -7.71
C ASN A 14 -8.07 -7.02 -9.18
N ARG A 15 -7.48 -5.85 -9.47
CA ARG A 15 -7.23 -5.32 -10.82
C ARG A 15 -6.20 -4.19 -10.80
N GLY A 16 -5.75 -3.76 -11.98
CA GLY A 16 -4.85 -2.62 -12.14
C GLY A 16 -3.56 -2.78 -11.33
N LEU A 17 -3.16 -1.72 -10.63
CA LEU A 17 -1.88 -1.65 -9.91
C LEU A 17 -1.73 -2.68 -8.79
N GLY A 18 -2.76 -2.90 -7.99
CA GLY A 18 -2.65 -3.84 -6.89
C GLY A 18 -2.47 -5.28 -7.39
N LEU A 19 -3.10 -5.65 -8.52
CA LEU A 19 -2.89 -6.95 -9.16
C LEU A 19 -1.48 -7.08 -9.73
N GLU A 20 -0.98 -6.03 -10.38
CA GLU A 20 0.36 -6.01 -10.96
C GLU A 20 1.46 -6.08 -9.89
N MET A 21 1.29 -5.38 -8.75
CA MET A 21 2.16 -5.53 -7.57
C MET A 21 2.25 -6.99 -7.11
N VAL A 22 1.11 -7.69 -7.03
CA VAL A 22 1.10 -9.10 -6.63
C VAL A 22 1.84 -9.97 -7.63
N LYS A 23 1.62 -9.78 -8.94
CA LYS A 23 2.29 -10.57 -9.98
C LYS A 23 3.80 -10.40 -9.92
N GLN A 24 4.29 -9.16 -9.92
CA GLN A 24 5.72 -8.89 -9.90
C GLN A 24 6.37 -9.44 -8.62
N MET A 25 5.71 -9.28 -7.46
CA MET A 25 6.21 -9.85 -6.20
C MET A 25 6.38 -11.38 -6.27
N ILE A 26 5.41 -12.09 -6.87
CA ILE A 26 5.49 -13.56 -7.07
C ILE A 26 6.61 -13.93 -8.04
N GLU A 27 6.71 -13.23 -9.18
CA GLU A 27 7.70 -13.50 -10.22
C GLU A 27 9.14 -13.23 -9.77
N THR A 28 9.35 -12.30 -8.83
CA THR A 28 10.70 -11.95 -8.34
C THR A 28 11.33 -13.05 -7.43
N GLN A 29 10.68 -14.22 -7.26
CA GLN A 29 11.18 -15.39 -6.48
C GLN A 29 11.78 -15.03 -5.11
N ARG A 30 11.20 -14.04 -4.44
CA ARG A 30 11.49 -13.79 -3.02
C ARG A 30 10.55 -14.67 -2.19
N PRO A 31 10.99 -15.19 -1.05
CA PRO A 31 10.20 -16.11 -0.24
C PRO A 31 9.00 -15.39 0.37
N LEU A 32 7.86 -15.49 -0.30
CA LEU A 32 6.58 -14.94 0.11
C LEU A 32 5.76 -16.07 0.71
N SER A 33 5.34 -15.94 1.98
CA SER A 33 4.59 -17.02 2.62
C SER A 33 3.11 -16.72 2.80
N VAL A 34 2.67 -15.48 2.95
CA VAL A 34 1.23 -15.21 3.03
C VAL A 34 0.87 -13.78 2.57
N LEU A 35 -0.16 -13.70 1.73
CA LEU A 35 -0.81 -12.49 1.21
C LEU A 35 -2.14 -12.30 1.96
N PHE A 36 -2.33 -11.16 2.61
CA PHE A 36 -3.61 -10.79 3.21
C PHE A 36 -4.07 -9.44 2.66
N ALA A 37 -5.36 -9.33 2.34
CA ALA A 37 -6.02 -8.17 1.74
C ALA A 37 -7.00 -7.53 2.73
N CYS A 38 -7.08 -6.19 2.77
CA CYS A 38 -7.89 -5.48 3.77
C CYS A 38 -9.13 -4.76 3.27
N CYS A 39 -9.96 -4.53 4.29
CA CYS A 39 -11.38 -4.23 4.35
C CYS A 39 -11.68 -2.73 4.31
N ARG A 40 -12.92 -2.38 3.95
CA ARG A 40 -13.44 -1.00 3.89
C ARG A 40 -13.80 -0.41 5.27
N ASP A 41 -13.53 -1.13 6.36
CA ASP A 41 -13.93 -0.80 7.72
C ASP A 41 -12.74 -1.00 8.68
N PRO A 42 -11.96 0.07 8.98
CA PRO A 42 -10.73 -0.01 9.78
C PRO A 42 -10.98 -0.21 11.28
N ASP A 43 -12.18 0.10 11.75
CA ASP A 43 -12.60 -0.09 13.15
C ASP A 43 -13.49 -1.34 13.32
N GLY A 44 -13.74 -2.05 12.22
CA GLY A 44 -14.51 -3.27 12.20
C GLY A 44 -13.73 -4.47 12.73
N PRO A 45 -14.43 -5.54 13.16
CA PRO A 45 -13.81 -6.73 13.75
C PRO A 45 -12.80 -7.43 12.84
N ARG A 46 -12.91 -7.26 11.51
CA ARG A 46 -11.96 -7.81 10.53
C ARG A 46 -10.63 -7.06 10.50
N ALA A 47 -10.62 -5.76 10.83
CA ALA A 47 -9.39 -4.98 10.92
C ALA A 47 -8.61 -5.33 12.20
N GLU A 48 -9.29 -5.58 13.32
CA GLU A 48 -8.66 -6.04 14.57
C GLU A 48 -8.01 -7.42 14.42
N GLU A 49 -8.71 -8.36 13.77
CA GLU A 49 -8.18 -9.67 13.41
C GLU A 49 -6.92 -9.53 12.54
N PHE A 50 -6.96 -8.62 11.57
CA PHE A 50 -5.84 -8.35 10.68
C PHE A 50 -4.62 -7.74 11.40
N ILE A 51 -4.82 -6.74 12.26
CA ILE A 51 -3.74 -6.17 13.08
C ILE A 51 -3.09 -7.25 13.95
N SER A 52 -3.90 -8.18 14.46
CA SER A 52 -3.40 -9.32 15.25
C SER A 52 -2.51 -10.24 14.43
N LEU A 53 -2.88 -10.53 13.17
CA LEU A 53 -2.05 -11.31 12.24
C LEU A 53 -0.74 -10.58 11.88
N LEU A 54 -0.78 -9.26 11.61
CA LEU A 54 0.43 -8.48 11.34
C LEU A 54 1.40 -8.50 12.51
N ARG A 55 0.89 -8.35 13.74
CA ARG A 55 1.71 -8.45 14.96
C ARG A 55 2.33 -9.83 15.13
N ALA A 56 1.58 -10.89 14.81
CA ALA A 56 2.10 -12.25 14.86
C ALA A 56 3.24 -12.46 13.84
N ALA A 57 3.04 -12.02 12.59
CA ALA A 57 4.06 -12.07 11.55
C ALA A 57 5.32 -11.26 11.90
N ALA A 58 5.12 -10.06 12.44
CA ALA A 58 6.23 -9.22 12.92
C ALA A 58 7.06 -9.97 13.97
N LYS A 59 6.41 -10.55 14.99
CA LYS A 59 7.09 -11.32 16.05
C LYS A 59 7.86 -12.53 15.52
N ASP A 60 7.33 -13.26 14.54
CA ASP A 60 7.94 -14.50 14.04
C ASP A 60 9.15 -14.29 13.10
N SER A 61 9.20 -13.12 12.44
CA SER A 61 10.23 -12.77 11.45
C SER A 61 11.68 -12.88 11.94
N GLY A 62 11.93 -12.73 13.26
CA GLY A 62 13.27 -12.66 13.85
C GLY A 62 14.17 -11.56 13.27
N THR A 63 13.62 -10.63 12.50
CA THR A 63 14.33 -9.53 11.85
C THR A 63 14.14 -8.27 12.72
N PRO A 64 15.22 -7.65 13.24
CA PRO A 64 15.12 -6.39 13.99
C PRO A 64 14.69 -5.23 13.09
N GLY A 65 13.95 -4.27 13.65
CA GLY A 65 13.54 -3.06 12.94
C GLY A 65 12.38 -3.27 11.96
N MET A 66 11.90 -2.16 11.40
CA MET A 66 10.87 -2.14 10.36
C MET A 66 11.46 -2.60 9.02
N SER A 67 10.78 -3.53 8.35
CA SER A 67 11.21 -4.02 7.05
C SER A 67 10.01 -4.52 6.24
N LEU A 68 10.07 -4.31 4.91
CA LEU A 68 9.19 -5.00 3.96
C LEU A 68 9.31 -6.53 4.07
N ARG A 69 10.41 -7.07 4.63
CA ARG A 69 10.62 -8.51 4.85
C ARG A 69 10.00 -9.04 6.15
N LYS A 70 9.36 -8.17 6.93
CA LYS A 70 8.77 -8.48 8.24
C LYS A 70 7.26 -8.38 8.17
N ALA A 71 6.75 -7.17 8.29
CA ALA A 71 5.34 -6.84 8.25
C ALA A 71 5.19 -5.41 7.74
N ALA A 72 4.37 -5.22 6.71
CA ALA A 72 4.13 -3.91 6.13
C ALA A 72 2.67 -3.67 5.75
N VAL A 73 2.20 -2.45 5.99
CA VAL A 73 0.95 -1.88 5.49
C VAL A 73 1.30 -0.95 4.33
N ILE A 74 0.86 -1.29 3.12
CA ILE A 74 1.10 -0.46 1.93
C ILE A 74 -0.23 0.08 1.40
N ASN A 75 -0.35 1.41 1.42
CA ASN A 75 -1.51 2.13 0.94
C ASN A 75 -1.21 2.86 -0.36
N ILE A 76 -2.04 2.65 -1.38
CA ILE A 76 -1.96 3.39 -2.64
C ILE A 76 -2.66 4.74 -2.48
N SER A 77 -1.88 5.81 -2.56
CA SER A 77 -2.32 7.20 -2.47
C SER A 77 -2.14 7.94 -3.80
N THR A 78 -2.24 9.26 -3.77
CA THR A 78 -2.12 10.14 -4.93
C THR A 78 -1.44 11.45 -4.55
N LEU A 79 -0.66 12.02 -5.46
CA LEU A 79 -0.15 13.39 -5.31
C LEU A 79 -1.29 14.41 -5.17
N LEU A 80 -2.47 14.12 -5.74
CA LEU A 80 -3.63 15.02 -5.74
C LEU A 80 -4.21 15.31 -4.36
N SER A 81 -3.86 14.53 -3.32
CA SER A 81 -4.28 14.77 -1.93
C SER A 81 -3.36 15.71 -1.16
N SER A 82 -2.26 16.17 -1.75
CA SER A 82 -1.38 17.15 -1.13
C SER A 82 -1.98 18.55 -1.18
N ASN A 83 -2.04 19.21 -0.02
CA ASN A 83 -2.46 20.61 0.09
C ASN A 83 -1.55 21.57 -0.67
N GLU A 84 -0.25 21.22 -0.78
CA GLU A 84 0.75 22.04 -1.48
C GLU A 84 0.46 22.13 -2.98
N VAL A 85 0.13 20.98 -3.60
CA VAL A 85 -0.06 20.87 -5.06
C VAL A 85 -1.52 21.00 -5.49
N ALA A 86 -2.47 21.07 -4.54
CA ALA A 86 -3.90 21.08 -4.82
C ALA A 86 -4.30 22.21 -5.77
N LYS A 87 -3.86 23.44 -5.50
CA LYS A 87 -4.18 24.63 -6.33
C LYS A 87 -3.68 24.48 -7.77
N GLY A 88 -2.48 23.92 -7.95
CA GLY A 88 -1.85 23.75 -9.27
C GLY A 88 -2.44 22.60 -10.09
N THR A 89 -3.16 21.67 -9.46
CA THR A 89 -3.64 20.44 -10.13
C THR A 89 -5.15 20.34 -10.21
N TYR A 90 -5.92 21.15 -9.48
CA TYR A 90 -7.37 20.98 -9.37
C TYR A 90 -8.11 21.16 -10.70
N SER A 91 -7.74 22.15 -11.50
CA SER A 91 -8.36 22.38 -12.81
C SER A 91 -8.16 21.21 -13.78
N ARG A 92 -7.03 20.49 -13.69
CA ARG A 92 -6.74 19.31 -14.52
C ARG A 92 -7.43 18.05 -14.01
N PHE A 93 -7.61 17.91 -12.69
CA PHE A 93 -8.25 16.74 -12.08
C PHE A 93 -9.22 17.16 -10.94
N PRO A 94 -10.42 17.66 -11.27
CA PRO A 94 -11.37 18.22 -10.29
C PRO A 94 -12.22 17.16 -9.58
N ASP A 95 -11.61 16.06 -9.15
CA ASP A 95 -12.30 15.00 -8.40
C ASP A 95 -12.15 15.22 -6.88
N LEU A 96 -13.08 16.01 -6.31
CA LEU A 96 -13.06 16.35 -4.90
C LEU A 96 -13.22 15.12 -3.97
N PRO A 97 -14.19 14.20 -4.17
CA PRO A 97 -14.32 13.01 -3.34
C PRO A 97 -13.07 12.13 -3.33
N TYR A 98 -12.44 11.91 -4.50
CA TYR A 98 -11.21 11.13 -4.59
C TYR A 98 -10.07 11.80 -3.82
N ARG A 99 -9.84 13.10 -4.01
CA ARG A 99 -8.80 13.87 -3.31
C ARG A 99 -8.97 13.82 -1.79
N VAL A 100 -10.17 14.09 -1.30
CA VAL A 100 -10.48 14.08 0.14
C VAL A 100 -10.29 12.68 0.73
N SER A 101 -10.77 11.63 0.04
CA SER A 101 -10.59 10.25 0.52
C SER A 101 -9.12 9.86 0.65
N LYS A 102 -8.27 10.30 -0.29
CA LYS A 102 -6.81 10.03 -0.25
C LYS A 102 -6.08 10.92 0.75
N ALA A 103 -6.57 12.13 1.03
CA ALA A 103 -6.05 12.96 2.12
C ALA A 103 -6.35 12.34 3.49
N ALA A 104 -7.57 11.82 3.67
CA ALA A 104 -7.96 11.06 4.87
C ALA A 104 -7.11 9.79 5.01
N LEU A 105 -6.89 9.04 3.93
CA LEU A 105 -6.01 7.85 3.92
C LEU A 105 -4.57 8.19 4.34
N ASN A 106 -4.05 9.34 3.88
CA ASN A 106 -2.71 9.79 4.26
C ASN A 106 -2.62 10.04 5.77
N MET A 107 -3.58 10.77 6.34
CA MET A 107 -3.62 11.04 7.78
C MET A 107 -3.77 9.76 8.59
N MET A 108 -4.71 8.89 8.21
CA MET A 108 -4.91 7.59 8.84
C MET A 108 -3.63 6.75 8.84
N SER A 109 -2.88 6.75 7.73
CA SER A 109 -1.62 5.99 7.62
C SER A 109 -0.53 6.54 8.53
N VAL A 110 -0.49 7.85 8.77
CA VAL A 110 0.43 8.48 9.73
C VAL A 110 0.03 8.09 11.16
N CYS A 111 -1.25 8.16 11.53
CA CYS A 111 -1.71 7.72 12.84
C CYS A 111 -1.39 6.23 13.08
N ALA A 112 -1.68 5.37 12.10
CA ALA A 112 -1.38 3.95 12.17
C ALA A 112 0.12 3.67 12.30
N SER A 113 0.99 4.44 11.64
CA SER A 113 2.44 4.25 11.75
C SER A 113 2.96 4.54 13.15
N VAL A 114 2.37 5.52 13.85
CA VAL A 114 2.69 5.82 15.26
C VAL A 114 2.24 4.68 16.17
N GLU A 115 1.01 4.19 16.01
CA GLU A 115 0.46 3.11 16.85
C GLU A 115 1.21 1.78 16.69
N LEU A 116 1.59 1.47 15.46
CA LEU A 116 2.24 0.21 15.10
C LEU A 116 3.77 0.27 15.22
N GLN A 117 4.33 1.43 15.58
CA GLN A 117 5.78 1.63 15.69
C GLN A 117 6.43 0.65 16.66
N LYS A 118 5.80 0.44 17.83
CA LYS A 118 6.29 -0.49 18.87
C LYS A 118 6.32 -1.95 18.42
N ASP A 119 5.52 -2.29 17.41
CA ASP A 119 5.44 -3.63 16.83
C ASP A 119 6.41 -3.78 15.64
N GLU A 120 7.19 -2.74 15.32
CA GLU A 120 8.12 -2.67 14.19
C GLU A 120 7.45 -3.00 12.84
N ILE A 121 6.19 -2.59 12.69
CA ILE A 121 5.43 -2.73 11.45
C ILE A 121 5.66 -1.49 10.58
N LEU A 122 6.02 -1.72 9.33
CA LEU A 122 6.25 -0.65 8.36
C LEU A 122 4.93 -0.14 7.78
N CYS A 123 4.68 1.16 7.81
CA CYS A 123 3.53 1.78 7.13
C CYS A 123 4.02 2.65 5.97
N MET A 124 3.50 2.42 4.77
CA MET A 124 3.91 3.10 3.55
C MET A 124 2.72 3.67 2.78
N LEU A 125 2.92 4.86 2.21
CA LEU A 125 2.03 5.52 1.28
C LEU A 125 2.75 5.65 -0.06
N LEU A 126 2.16 5.10 -1.12
CA LEU A 126 2.76 5.12 -2.46
C LEU A 126 1.86 5.88 -3.42
N HIS A 127 2.41 6.87 -4.12
CA HIS A 127 1.77 7.44 -5.31
C HIS A 127 2.27 6.68 -6.54
N PRO A 128 1.38 6.00 -7.29
CA PRO A 128 1.81 5.16 -8.41
C PRO A 128 2.10 5.96 -9.70
N GLY A 129 2.03 7.30 -9.67
CA GLY A 129 1.96 8.11 -10.88
C GLY A 129 0.56 8.09 -11.52
N TRP A 130 0.46 8.58 -12.76
CA TRP A 130 -0.76 8.48 -13.57
C TRP A 130 -0.65 7.28 -14.50
N VAL A 131 -1.38 6.21 -14.19
CA VAL A 131 -1.15 4.88 -14.77
C VAL A 131 -2.28 4.46 -15.69
N ARG A 132 -1.95 3.92 -16.86
CA ARG A 132 -2.90 3.37 -17.84
C ARG A 132 -3.62 2.15 -17.28
N THR A 133 -4.79 2.38 -16.69
CA THR A 133 -5.69 1.40 -16.06
C THR A 133 -7.13 1.87 -16.25
N ASP A 134 -8.13 1.05 -15.91
CA ASP A 134 -9.55 1.47 -15.93
C ASP A 134 -9.80 2.79 -15.16
N MET A 135 -9.09 3.00 -14.04
CA MET A 135 -9.23 4.19 -13.20
C MET A 135 -8.43 5.38 -13.73
N GLY A 136 -7.24 5.14 -14.28
CA GLY A 136 -6.38 6.21 -14.81
C GLY A 136 -6.74 6.65 -16.23
N GLY A 137 -7.50 5.83 -16.97
CA GLY A 137 -7.83 6.08 -18.37
C GLY A 137 -6.68 5.81 -19.33
N PRO A 138 -6.93 5.94 -20.64
CA PRO A 138 -5.93 5.66 -21.68
C PRO A 138 -4.79 6.68 -21.72
N GLU A 139 -5.03 7.90 -21.23
CA GLU A 139 -4.08 9.02 -21.21
C GLU A 139 -3.01 8.91 -20.10
N GLY A 140 -3.02 7.83 -19.32
CA GLY A 140 -2.01 7.61 -18.29
C GLY A 140 -0.59 7.65 -18.86
N GLU A 141 0.33 8.29 -18.14
CA GLU A 141 1.72 8.48 -18.54
C GLU A 141 2.53 7.19 -18.40
N LEU A 142 2.20 6.35 -17.41
CA LEU A 142 2.93 5.11 -17.10
C LEU A 142 2.15 3.84 -17.46
N GLY A 143 2.88 2.78 -17.82
CA GLY A 143 2.36 1.41 -17.79
C GLY A 143 2.14 0.93 -16.35
N ALA A 144 1.22 -0.03 -16.16
CA ALA A 144 1.00 -0.61 -14.82
C ALA A 144 2.25 -1.37 -14.34
N ASP A 145 2.91 -2.07 -15.26
CA ASP A 145 4.17 -2.75 -15.07
C ASP A 145 5.29 -1.79 -14.64
N GLU A 146 5.48 -0.70 -15.39
CA GLU A 146 6.49 0.33 -15.13
C GLU A 146 6.26 1.02 -13.78
N SER A 147 5.02 1.38 -13.48
CA SER A 147 4.62 2.01 -12.21
C SER A 147 4.95 1.10 -11.02
N VAL A 148 4.61 -0.18 -11.12
CA VAL A 148 4.85 -1.15 -10.05
C VAL A 148 6.34 -1.43 -9.88
N GLU A 149 7.09 -1.59 -10.98
CA GLU A 149 8.53 -1.78 -10.92
C GLU A 149 9.22 -0.62 -10.19
N GLY A 150 8.79 0.62 -10.47
CA GLY A 150 9.27 1.81 -9.77
C GLY A 150 8.94 1.82 -8.27
N MET A 151 7.76 1.33 -7.88
CA MET A 151 7.34 1.24 -6.47
C MET A 151 8.03 0.13 -5.68
N LEU A 152 8.57 -0.90 -6.35
CA LEU A 152 9.20 -2.06 -5.73
C LEU A 152 10.73 -1.96 -5.60
N LYS A 153 11.35 -0.91 -6.17
CA LYS A 153 12.79 -0.61 -6.05
C LYS A 153 13.14 -0.03 -4.69
#